data_AF-A0A851X571-F1
#
_entry.id   AF-A0A851X571-F1
#
_cell.length_a   1.000
_cell.length_b   1.000
_cell.length_c   1.000
_cell.angle_alpha   90.00
_cell.angle_beta   90.00
_cell.angle_gamma   90.00
#
_symmetry.space_group_name_H-M   'P 1'
#
loop_
_entity.id
_entity.type
_entity.pdbx_description
1 polymer ?
#
loop_
_entity_poly.entity_id
_entity_poly.type
_entity_poly.pdbx_seq_one_letter_code
_entity_poly.pdbx_strand_id
1 'polypeptide(L)'
;MKPFLLLSKQSTALIAHCLQSSESTPPNILPKLHINRQLAREHRANPALDPSYRHTVFTQVQQHHALCGLLLPHRWPTNYNQWWECDFVTEGIIDNGGGFRDTLSDVSEELCPSSGNVPVPLPFFVRTSNQGNSSSDTRDMYVPNPSCKDFPKYEWIGQLIGAALRSKQFLILALPALVWKQLAGEEVAWSKDFAAVDVELVKLLEMMEGMDREAFEFMFGKELTYTVVRSDQHVVELIPNGGNTMVHYEDRKEFIRLVQKARLEESKEQIAAMRAGLLRVVPQPVLDLLTWQLMEKKVCGDPEISVSDLRRFVTFEGFAPNDIRIQNFWEALSNFTSEDLSRFLKFVSGRSRLPVQITVCAEMANSNAVDLMPQASTCSCTFFLPNYSSAKACEEMLRYAVYNCVSIDTDKNSWD
;
A
#
# COMPACT_ATOMS: atom_id res chain seq x y z
N MET A 1 17.29 24.93 4.35
CA MET A 1 18.52 24.12 4.13
C MET A 1 18.22 22.72 3.56
N LYS A 2 17.11 22.07 3.93
CA LYS A 2 16.61 20.79 3.36
C LYS A 2 16.57 20.72 1.80
N PRO A 3 16.13 21.77 1.05
CA PRO A 3 16.01 21.68 -0.41
C PRO A 3 17.33 21.46 -1.15
N PHE A 4 18.43 22.06 -0.65
CA PHE A 4 19.74 21.98 -1.31
C PHE A 4 20.37 20.59 -1.19
N LEU A 5 20.13 19.88 -0.09
CA LEU A 5 20.64 18.53 0.11
C LEU A 5 19.84 17.48 -0.67
N LEU A 6 18.52 17.66 -0.80
CA LEU A 6 17.65 16.79 -1.61
C LEU A 6 18.03 16.79 -3.09
N LEU A 7 18.43 17.96 -3.62
CA LEU A 7 18.83 18.14 -5.01
C LEU A 7 20.31 17.79 -5.28
N SER A 8 21.07 17.42 -4.25
CA SER A 8 22.47 17.03 -4.40
C SER A 8 22.59 15.65 -5.03
N LYS A 9 23.50 15.49 -6.01
CA LYS A 9 23.88 14.18 -6.57
C LYS A 9 24.46 13.22 -5.52
N GLN A 10 24.83 13.74 -4.35
CA GLN A 10 25.38 12.95 -3.24
C GLN A 10 24.31 12.43 -2.26
N SER A 11 23.04 12.85 -2.38
CA SER A 11 21.97 12.49 -1.42
C SER A 11 21.83 10.98 -1.25
N THR A 12 21.81 10.22 -2.37
CA THR A 12 21.73 8.76 -2.36
C THR A 12 22.91 8.11 -1.64
N ALA A 13 24.13 8.61 -1.87
CA ALA A 13 25.33 8.08 -1.23
C ALA A 13 25.35 8.39 0.27
N LEU A 14 24.90 9.58 0.67
CA LEU A 14 24.76 9.98 2.07
C LEU A 14 23.69 9.15 2.79
N ILE A 15 22.55 8.91 2.16
CA ILE A 15 21.50 8.02 2.68
C ILE A 15 22.08 6.62 2.92
N ALA A 16 22.74 6.04 1.92
CA ALA A 16 23.35 4.72 2.03
C ALA A 16 24.38 4.67 3.17
N HIS A 17 25.24 5.68 3.27
CA HIS A 17 26.24 5.79 4.34
C HIS A 17 25.59 5.90 5.73
N CYS A 18 24.57 6.75 5.90
CA CYS A 18 23.86 6.90 7.18
C CYS A 18 23.10 5.63 7.59
N LEU A 19 22.52 4.92 6.62
CA LEU A 19 21.91 3.62 6.88
C LEU A 19 22.97 2.61 7.32
N GLN A 20 24.06 2.50 6.58
CA GLN A 20 25.16 1.57 6.88
C GLN A 20 25.82 1.86 8.24
N SER A 21 26.11 3.11 8.55
CA SER A 21 26.76 3.50 9.82
C SER A 21 25.86 3.33 11.04
N SER A 22 24.56 3.20 10.84
CA SER A 22 23.59 2.92 11.90
C SER A 22 23.21 1.45 12.02
N GLU A 23 23.82 0.56 11.22
CA GLU A 23 23.52 -0.87 11.25
C GLU A 23 23.81 -1.49 12.62
N SER A 24 22.92 -2.36 13.07
CA SER A 24 23.10 -3.20 14.24
C SER A 24 23.49 -4.60 13.81
N THR A 25 24.25 -5.32 14.64
CA THR A 25 24.59 -6.72 14.38
C THR A 25 23.30 -7.55 14.28
N PRO A 26 23.13 -8.35 13.21
CA PRO A 26 21.97 -9.22 13.09
C PRO A 26 21.98 -10.29 14.20
N PRO A 27 20.80 -10.78 14.64
CA PRO A 27 20.74 -11.84 15.64
C PRO A 27 21.39 -13.13 15.12
N ASN A 28 22.04 -13.88 16.00
CA ASN A 28 22.69 -15.15 15.66
C ASN A 28 21.67 -16.23 15.21
N ILE A 29 20.43 -16.13 15.68
CA ILE A 29 19.32 -17.02 15.35
C ILE A 29 18.15 -16.13 14.94
N LEU A 30 17.57 -16.40 13.76
CA LEU A 30 16.36 -15.74 13.32
C LEU A 30 15.18 -16.16 14.21
N PRO A 31 14.29 -15.24 14.61
CA PRO A 31 13.07 -15.64 15.31
C PRO A 31 12.23 -16.53 14.41
N LYS A 32 11.82 -17.68 14.93
CA LYS A 32 10.87 -18.58 14.28
C LYS A 32 9.45 -18.23 14.74
N LEU A 33 8.59 -17.86 13.79
CA LEU A 33 7.21 -17.48 14.01
C LEU A 33 6.27 -18.59 13.60
N HIS A 34 5.36 -18.98 14.49
CA HIS A 34 4.28 -19.91 14.19
C HIS A 34 3.03 -19.10 13.85
N ILE A 35 2.61 -19.14 12.58
CA ILE A 35 1.55 -18.26 12.07
C ILE A 35 0.39 -19.13 11.57
N ASN A 36 -0.79 -18.91 12.12
CA ASN A 36 -2.02 -19.54 11.67
C ASN A 36 -2.74 -18.61 10.68
N ARG A 37 -2.54 -18.86 9.38
CA ARG A 37 -3.19 -18.06 8.32
C ARG A 37 -4.67 -18.40 8.14
N GLN A 38 -5.09 -19.61 8.51
CA GLN A 38 -6.51 -19.99 8.42
C GLN A 38 -7.37 -19.10 9.32
N LEU A 39 -6.97 -18.91 10.59
CA LEU A 39 -7.67 -18.00 11.50
C LEU A 39 -7.59 -16.55 11.03
N ALA A 40 -6.49 -16.13 10.41
CA ALA A 40 -6.36 -14.79 9.83
C ALA A 40 -7.32 -14.59 8.64
N ARG A 41 -7.49 -15.60 7.77
CA ARG A 41 -8.45 -15.59 6.66
C ARG A 41 -9.90 -15.53 7.17
N GLU A 42 -10.22 -16.30 8.22
CA GLU A 42 -11.53 -16.27 8.88
C GLU A 42 -11.84 -14.89 9.47
N HIS A 43 -10.87 -14.29 10.17
CA HIS A 43 -10.97 -12.92 10.66
C HIS A 43 -11.14 -11.90 9.53
N ARG A 44 -10.39 -12.03 8.44
CA ARG A 44 -10.50 -11.14 7.27
C ARG A 44 -11.88 -11.21 6.62
N ALA A 45 -12.48 -12.39 6.57
CA ALA A 45 -13.83 -12.59 6.04
C ALA A 45 -14.91 -11.98 6.95
N ASN A 46 -14.73 -12.03 8.27
CA ASN A 46 -15.65 -11.43 9.23
C ASN A 46 -14.93 -10.87 10.48
N PRO A 47 -14.43 -9.62 10.42
CA PRO A 47 -13.67 -9.04 11.53
C PRO A 47 -14.45 -8.87 12.83
N ALA A 48 -15.79 -8.94 12.78
CA ALA A 48 -16.64 -8.81 13.96
C ALA A 48 -16.54 -10.03 14.91
N LEU A 49 -16.06 -11.19 14.43
CA LEU A 49 -15.94 -12.40 15.24
C LEU A 49 -14.74 -12.35 16.21
N ASP A 50 -13.69 -11.61 15.88
CA ASP A 50 -12.57 -11.32 16.78
C ASP A 50 -12.33 -9.80 16.85
N PRO A 51 -13.10 -9.06 17.67
CA PRO A 51 -12.92 -7.61 17.85
C PRO A 51 -11.54 -7.24 18.39
N SER A 52 -10.82 -8.20 18.96
CA SER A 52 -9.47 -8.01 19.49
C SER A 52 -8.37 -8.25 18.45
N TYR A 53 -8.74 -8.65 17.22
CA TYR A 53 -7.88 -8.84 16.06
C TYR A 53 -6.61 -9.65 16.38
N ARG A 54 -6.70 -10.58 17.35
CA ARG A 54 -5.61 -11.41 17.86
C ARG A 54 -5.15 -12.43 16.85
N HIS A 55 -6.08 -12.88 16.01
CA HIS A 55 -5.83 -13.91 15.01
C HIS A 55 -5.31 -13.36 13.67
N THR A 56 -5.18 -12.05 13.52
CA THR A 56 -4.55 -11.45 12.34
C THR A 56 -3.06 -11.82 12.24
N VAL A 57 -2.53 -11.96 11.03
CA VAL A 57 -1.09 -12.18 10.82
C VAL A 57 -0.30 -11.04 11.43
N PHE A 58 -0.78 -9.79 11.29
CA PHE A 58 -0.24 -8.60 11.93
C PHE A 58 -0.04 -8.79 13.44
N THR A 59 -1.07 -9.20 14.17
CA THR A 59 -0.96 -9.36 15.62
C THR A 59 -0.12 -10.57 16.00
N GLN A 60 -0.24 -11.68 15.26
CA GLN A 60 0.57 -12.87 15.49
C GLN A 60 2.07 -12.56 15.37
N VAL A 61 2.48 -11.83 14.33
CA VAL A 61 3.89 -11.41 14.12
C VAL A 61 4.33 -10.45 15.22
N GLN A 62 3.53 -9.42 15.53
CA GLN A 62 3.91 -8.44 16.55
C GLN A 62 4.06 -9.07 17.94
N GLN A 63 3.12 -9.92 18.36
CA GLN A 63 3.14 -10.56 19.68
C GLN A 63 4.37 -11.45 19.85
N HIS A 64 4.73 -12.22 18.84
CA HIS A 64 5.95 -13.03 18.89
C HIS A 64 7.20 -12.16 18.97
N HIS A 65 7.28 -11.07 18.19
CA HIS A 65 8.39 -10.12 18.32
C HIS A 65 8.49 -9.52 19.74
N ALA A 66 7.34 -9.27 20.38
CA ALA A 66 7.29 -8.81 21.77
C ALA A 66 7.82 -9.86 22.76
N LEU A 67 7.42 -11.12 22.58
CA LEU A 67 7.81 -12.24 23.43
C LEU A 67 9.30 -12.59 23.29
N CYS A 68 9.86 -12.50 22.09
CA CYS A 68 11.28 -12.77 21.83
C CYS A 68 12.21 -11.63 22.27
N GLY A 69 11.70 -10.50 22.79
CA GLY A 69 12.51 -9.32 23.09
C GLY A 69 13.12 -8.65 21.85
N LEU A 70 12.62 -8.99 20.66
CA LEU A 70 13.06 -8.49 19.35
C LEU A 70 12.28 -7.25 18.89
N LEU A 71 11.46 -6.67 19.76
CA LEU A 71 10.90 -5.31 19.60
C LEU A 71 11.95 -4.20 19.78
N LEU A 72 13.20 -4.56 20.08
CA LEU A 72 14.32 -3.64 19.93
C LEU A 72 14.46 -3.31 18.44
N PRO A 73 14.64 -2.03 18.07
CA PRO A 73 14.73 -1.65 16.68
C PRO A 73 16.05 -2.16 16.09
N HIS A 74 16.03 -3.38 15.59
CA HIS A 74 17.16 -3.92 14.88
C HIS A 74 17.31 -3.09 13.62
N ARG A 75 18.38 -2.30 13.57
CA ARG A 75 18.74 -1.54 12.38
C ARG A 75 19.43 -2.50 11.44
N TRP A 76 18.65 -3.40 10.84
CA TRP A 76 19.21 -4.51 10.08
C TRP A 76 20.15 -4.02 8.98
N PRO A 77 21.21 -4.79 8.69
CA PRO A 77 22.06 -4.55 7.55
C PRO A 77 21.30 -4.56 6.23
N THR A 78 21.79 -3.79 5.26
CA THR A 78 21.14 -3.67 3.93
C THR A 78 21.05 -5.01 3.17
N ASN A 79 21.93 -5.96 3.47
CA ASN A 79 21.93 -7.31 2.90
C ASN A 79 21.05 -8.30 3.67
N TYR A 80 20.48 -7.90 4.81
CA TYR A 80 19.63 -8.75 5.65
C TYR A 80 18.18 -8.69 5.17
N ASN A 81 17.85 -9.59 4.24
CA ASN A 81 16.59 -9.59 3.50
C ASN A 81 15.48 -10.44 4.13
N GLN A 82 15.70 -11.03 5.30
CA GLN A 82 14.72 -11.84 6.01
C GLN A 82 14.79 -11.50 7.49
N TRP A 83 13.67 -11.10 8.09
CA TRP A 83 13.64 -10.62 9.48
C TRP A 83 13.19 -11.69 10.48
N TRP A 84 12.50 -12.73 9.98
CA TRP A 84 12.05 -13.88 10.74
C TRP A 84 11.92 -15.11 9.83
N GLU A 85 11.88 -16.29 10.45
CA GLU A 85 11.47 -17.54 9.81
C GLU A 85 9.99 -17.81 10.09
N CYS A 86 9.28 -18.34 9.10
CA CYS A 86 7.86 -18.65 9.22
C CYS A 86 7.66 -20.16 9.31
N ASP A 87 6.69 -20.56 10.11
CA ASP A 87 6.14 -21.91 10.20
C ASP A 87 4.61 -21.77 10.17
N PHE A 88 4.00 -22.05 9.02
CA PHE A 88 2.56 -21.90 8.86
C PHE A 88 1.84 -23.09 9.47
N VAL A 89 0.94 -22.81 10.39
CA VAL A 89 0.12 -23.85 11.02
C VAL A 89 -0.71 -24.51 9.92
N THR A 90 -0.57 -25.83 9.78
CA THR A 90 -1.26 -26.67 8.77
C THR A 90 -0.88 -26.46 7.30
N GLU A 91 0.11 -25.62 6.98
CA GLU A 91 0.55 -25.38 5.60
C GLU A 91 2.05 -25.65 5.44
N GLY A 92 2.45 -26.24 4.31
CA GLY A 92 3.86 -26.45 3.98
C GLY A 92 4.51 -25.18 3.45
N ILE A 93 5.78 -24.95 3.81
CA ILE A 93 6.60 -23.87 3.25
C ILE A 93 7.72 -24.49 2.40
N ILE A 94 7.86 -24.01 1.17
CA ILE A 94 8.90 -24.47 0.23
C ILE A 94 10.25 -23.88 0.61
N ASP A 95 10.30 -22.58 0.93
CA ASP A 95 11.49 -21.90 1.42
C ASP A 95 11.14 -20.81 2.46
N ASN A 96 12.00 -20.64 3.47
CA ASN A 96 11.76 -19.72 4.58
C ASN A 96 11.69 -18.24 4.13
N GLY A 97 12.37 -17.88 3.03
CA GLY A 97 12.32 -16.53 2.47
C GLY A 97 10.97 -16.22 1.81
N GLY A 98 10.35 -17.21 1.17
CA GLY A 98 9.00 -17.17 0.60
C GLY A 98 7.98 -17.01 1.71
N GLY A 99 8.04 -17.86 2.74
CA GLY A 99 7.16 -17.73 3.92
C GLY A 99 7.25 -16.35 4.58
N PHE A 100 8.44 -15.78 4.72
CA PHE A 100 8.63 -14.41 5.21
C PHE A 100 7.96 -13.37 4.30
N ARG A 101 8.19 -13.44 2.99
CA ARG A 101 7.58 -12.50 2.01
C ARG A 101 6.06 -12.60 2.00
N ASP A 102 5.51 -13.81 2.09
CA ASP A 102 4.08 -14.05 2.19
C ASP A 102 3.49 -13.39 3.43
N THR A 103 4.18 -13.48 4.58
CA THR A 103 3.70 -12.81 5.80
C THR A 103 3.71 -11.30 5.70
N LEU A 104 4.69 -10.70 5.02
CA LEU A 104 4.68 -9.25 4.76
C LEU A 104 3.52 -8.85 3.84
N SER A 105 3.22 -9.68 2.84
CA SER A 105 2.06 -9.49 1.97
C SER A 105 0.75 -9.62 2.75
N ASP A 106 0.61 -10.62 3.62
CA ASP A 106 -0.57 -10.79 4.47
C ASP A 106 -0.76 -9.62 5.44
N VAL A 107 0.32 -9.17 6.09
CA VAL A 107 0.31 -7.98 6.96
C VAL A 107 -0.12 -6.73 6.18
N SER A 108 0.40 -6.57 4.96
CA SER A 108 0.06 -5.42 4.11
C SER A 108 -1.41 -5.46 3.70
N GLU A 109 -1.92 -6.63 3.31
CA GLU A 109 -3.33 -6.83 2.94
C GLU A 109 -4.27 -6.64 4.13
N GLU A 110 -3.85 -6.98 5.35
CA GLU A 110 -4.63 -6.69 6.57
C GLU A 110 -4.64 -5.18 6.92
N LEU A 111 -3.54 -4.47 6.66
CA LEU A 111 -3.46 -3.03 6.92
C LEU A 111 -4.17 -2.18 5.86
N CYS A 112 -4.03 -2.54 4.59
CA CYS A 112 -4.57 -1.83 3.44
C CYS A 112 -5.14 -2.85 2.43
N PRO A 113 -6.35 -3.39 2.66
CA PRO A 113 -6.95 -4.36 1.76
C PRO A 113 -6.99 -3.85 0.32
N SER A 114 -6.56 -4.68 -0.62
CA SER A 114 -6.45 -4.31 -2.03
C SER A 114 -7.79 -4.30 -2.77
N SER A 115 -8.85 -4.82 -2.16
CA SER A 115 -10.22 -4.79 -2.67
C SER A 115 -11.10 -3.91 -1.80
N GLY A 116 -11.77 -2.92 -2.42
CA GLY A 116 -12.71 -2.03 -1.74
C GLY A 116 -13.95 -2.73 -1.16
N ASN A 117 -14.28 -3.94 -1.63
CA ASN A 117 -15.48 -4.68 -1.22
C ASN A 117 -15.27 -5.58 0.01
N VAL A 118 -14.03 -5.74 0.47
CA VAL A 118 -13.71 -6.58 1.64
C VAL A 118 -13.83 -5.73 2.92
N PRO A 119 -14.23 -6.27 4.07
CA PRO A 119 -14.12 -5.55 5.34
C PRO A 119 -12.68 -5.13 5.65
N VAL A 120 -12.48 -4.01 6.34
CA VAL A 120 -11.14 -3.65 6.84
C VAL A 120 -10.86 -4.45 8.12
N PRO A 121 -9.86 -5.35 8.14
CA PRO A 121 -9.71 -6.30 9.24
C PRO A 121 -8.99 -5.73 10.46
N LEU A 122 -8.27 -4.62 10.31
CA LEU A 122 -7.52 -3.97 11.38
C LEU A 122 -8.02 -2.54 11.62
N PRO A 123 -8.11 -2.07 12.88
CA PRO A 123 -8.65 -0.75 13.19
C PRO A 123 -7.66 0.40 12.94
N PHE A 124 -6.45 0.13 12.43
CA PHE A 124 -5.38 1.12 12.32
C PHE A 124 -5.52 2.05 11.12
N PHE A 125 -6.19 1.61 10.07
CA PHE A 125 -6.41 2.40 8.88
C PHE A 125 -7.88 2.38 8.52
N VAL A 126 -8.37 3.50 7.98
CA VAL A 126 -9.71 3.62 7.40
C VAL A 126 -9.56 4.04 5.96
N ARG A 127 -10.59 3.74 5.18
CA ARG A 127 -10.64 4.08 3.76
C ARG A 127 -10.84 5.58 3.60
N THR A 128 -10.26 6.13 2.55
CA THR A 128 -10.50 7.52 2.18
C THR A 128 -11.97 7.73 1.79
N SER A 129 -12.45 8.98 1.89
CA SER A 129 -13.81 9.35 1.44
C SER A 129 -14.01 9.11 -0.06
N ASN A 130 -12.93 9.01 -0.84
CA ASN A 130 -12.96 8.81 -2.29
C ASN A 130 -13.49 7.44 -2.74
N GLN A 131 -13.70 6.47 -1.84
CA GLN A 131 -14.22 5.14 -2.19
C GLN A 131 -15.58 5.13 -2.88
N GLY A 132 -16.42 6.15 -2.66
CA GLY A 132 -17.72 6.28 -3.33
C GLY A 132 -17.63 6.66 -4.82
N ASN A 133 -16.55 7.31 -5.26
CA ASN A 133 -16.47 7.96 -6.58
C ASN A 133 -15.85 7.04 -7.64
N SER A 134 -16.58 6.75 -8.72
CA SER A 134 -16.25 5.70 -9.71
C SER A 134 -15.11 6.04 -10.69
N SER A 135 -14.41 7.16 -10.52
CA SER A 135 -13.55 7.73 -11.57
C SER A 135 -12.16 8.21 -11.12
N SER A 136 -11.61 7.73 -9.99
CA SER A 136 -10.25 8.12 -9.58
C SER A 136 -9.37 6.95 -9.15
N ASP A 137 -8.08 7.03 -9.50
CA ASP A 137 -6.97 6.17 -9.07
C ASP A 137 -6.74 6.18 -7.53
N THR A 138 -7.54 6.96 -6.79
CA THR A 138 -7.44 7.14 -5.33
C THR A 138 -8.53 6.40 -4.55
N ARG A 139 -9.38 5.61 -5.24
CA ARG A 139 -10.45 4.82 -4.58
C ARG A 139 -9.91 3.89 -3.50
N ASP A 140 -8.77 3.25 -3.74
CA ASP A 140 -8.28 2.18 -2.86
C ASP A 140 -7.17 2.65 -1.91
N MET A 141 -7.26 3.91 -1.45
CA MET A 141 -6.31 4.47 -0.48
C MET A 141 -6.84 4.44 0.96
N TYR A 142 -5.89 4.48 1.88
CA TYR A 142 -6.12 4.37 3.32
C TYR A 142 -5.43 5.50 4.06
N VAL A 143 -6.09 6.01 5.10
CA VAL A 143 -5.52 6.99 6.04
C VAL A 143 -5.56 6.41 7.45
N PRO A 144 -4.61 6.76 8.34
CA PRO A 144 -4.63 6.23 9.72
C PRO A 144 -5.95 6.58 10.40
N ASN A 145 -6.56 5.62 11.08
CA ASN A 145 -7.83 5.78 11.76
C ASN A 145 -7.72 6.81 12.90
N PRO A 146 -8.36 7.98 12.78
CA PRO A 146 -8.27 9.02 13.80
C PRO A 146 -8.79 8.59 15.20
N SER A 147 -9.73 7.66 15.25
CA SER A 147 -10.31 7.14 16.50
C SER A 147 -9.48 6.03 17.15
N CYS A 148 -8.55 5.39 16.42
CA CYS A 148 -7.71 4.35 17.00
C CYS A 148 -6.57 4.96 17.82
N LYS A 149 -6.53 4.62 19.13
CA LYS A 149 -5.52 5.13 20.08
C LYS A 149 -4.47 4.10 20.47
N ASP A 150 -4.37 2.99 19.71
CA ASP A 150 -3.33 1.99 19.92
C ASP A 150 -1.99 2.44 19.32
N PHE A 151 -1.41 3.48 19.94
CA PHE A 151 -0.14 4.07 19.52
C PHE A 151 1.03 3.09 19.48
N PRO A 152 1.17 2.10 20.40
CA PRO A 152 2.20 1.07 20.29
C PRO A 152 2.12 0.24 18.99
N LYS A 153 0.90 -0.04 18.50
CA LYS A 153 0.72 -0.73 17.20
C LYS A 153 1.11 0.19 16.03
N TYR A 154 0.78 1.48 16.10
CA TYR A 154 1.25 2.47 15.11
C TYR A 154 2.77 2.61 15.11
N GLU A 155 3.42 2.65 16.28
CA GLU A 155 4.88 2.60 16.38
C GLU A 155 5.44 1.35 15.71
N TRP A 156 4.81 0.20 15.89
CA TRP A 156 5.25 -1.03 15.24
C TRP A 156 5.08 -1.00 13.71
N ILE A 157 3.96 -0.46 13.20
CA ILE A 157 3.79 -0.18 11.75
C ILE A 157 4.93 0.72 11.26
N GLY A 158 5.27 1.76 12.02
CA GLY A 158 6.41 2.63 11.75
C GLY A 158 7.74 1.89 11.67
N GLN A 159 7.97 0.92 12.56
CA GLN A 159 9.16 0.08 12.55
C GLN A 159 9.20 -0.82 11.30
N LEU A 160 8.07 -1.40 10.87
CA LEU A 160 7.98 -2.18 9.63
C LEU A 160 8.29 -1.33 8.40
N ILE A 161 7.76 -0.10 8.34
CA ILE A 161 8.08 0.88 7.28
C ILE A 161 9.59 1.17 7.28
N GLY A 162 10.18 1.37 8.46
CA GLY A 162 11.62 1.57 8.59
C GLY A 162 12.45 0.36 8.15
N ALA A 163 11.99 -0.85 8.46
CA ALA A 163 12.64 -2.10 8.07
C ALA A 163 12.63 -2.28 6.54
N ALA A 164 11.49 -2.00 5.90
CA ALA A 164 11.35 -2.00 4.44
C ALA A 164 12.29 -0.97 3.81
N LEU A 165 12.34 0.26 4.34
CA LEU A 165 13.21 1.34 3.83
C LEU A 165 14.70 0.97 3.82
N ARG A 166 15.15 0.20 4.81
CA ARG A 166 16.55 -0.26 4.95
C ARG A 166 16.90 -1.45 4.07
N SER A 167 15.93 -2.31 3.77
CA SER A 167 16.15 -3.60 3.12
C SER A 167 15.70 -3.57 1.66
N LYS A 168 15.71 -4.73 1.00
CA LYS A 168 15.11 -4.92 -0.32
C LYS A 168 13.72 -5.58 -0.22
N GLN A 169 13.05 -5.42 0.91
CA GLN A 169 11.71 -5.94 1.17
C GLN A 169 10.69 -4.82 1.07
N PHE A 170 9.51 -5.16 0.58
CA PHE A 170 8.46 -4.20 0.26
C PHE A 170 7.20 -4.50 1.04
N LEU A 171 6.53 -3.45 1.48
CA LEU A 171 5.17 -3.49 2.00
C LEU A 171 4.20 -3.04 0.91
N ILE A 172 2.97 -3.54 0.94
CA ILE A 172 1.93 -3.15 -0.02
C ILE A 172 0.97 -2.20 0.70
N LEU A 173 1.41 -0.96 0.93
CA LEU A 173 0.62 0.06 1.63
C LEU A 173 0.07 1.08 0.62
N ALA A 174 -1.26 1.20 0.55
CA ALA A 174 -1.95 2.15 -0.32
C ALA A 174 -2.27 3.44 0.45
N LEU A 175 -1.25 4.24 0.76
CA LEU A 175 -1.39 5.49 1.52
C LEU A 175 -1.27 6.71 0.59
N PRO A 176 -2.07 7.78 0.79
CA PRO A 176 -1.98 8.99 -0.01
C PRO A 176 -0.72 9.79 0.33
N ALA A 177 -0.31 10.67 -0.60
CA ALA A 177 0.84 11.57 -0.42
C ALA A 177 0.81 12.35 0.90
N LEU A 178 -0.39 12.70 1.38
CA LEU A 178 -0.60 13.33 2.69
C LEU A 178 0.06 12.57 3.85
N VAL A 179 -0.01 11.23 3.86
CA VAL A 179 0.56 10.41 4.93
C VAL A 179 2.08 10.34 4.78
N TRP A 180 2.58 10.09 3.57
CA TRP A 180 4.01 10.01 3.28
C TRP A 180 4.74 11.33 3.56
N LYS A 181 4.13 12.47 3.19
CA LYS A 181 4.67 13.81 3.49
C LYS A 181 4.82 14.02 4.99
N GLN A 182 3.80 13.69 5.78
CA GLN A 182 3.89 13.84 7.22
C GLN A 182 4.94 12.92 7.85
N LEU A 183 5.10 11.67 7.37
CA LEU A 183 6.17 10.77 7.80
C LEU A 183 7.57 11.32 7.46
N ALA A 184 7.74 11.91 6.26
CA ALA A 184 8.98 12.54 5.81
C ALA A 184 9.26 13.92 6.45
N GLY A 185 8.28 14.47 7.18
CA GLY A 185 8.35 15.84 7.70
C GLY A 185 8.37 16.89 6.59
N GLU A 186 7.58 16.67 5.54
CA GLU A 186 7.25 17.63 4.49
C GLU A 186 5.90 18.28 4.74
N GLU A 187 5.72 19.50 4.23
CA GLU A 187 4.46 20.23 4.32
C GLU A 187 3.39 19.62 3.40
N VAL A 188 2.17 19.56 3.92
CA VAL A 188 0.98 19.09 3.19
C VAL A 188 0.20 20.31 2.71
N ALA A 189 -0.17 20.30 1.43
CA ALA A 189 -0.99 21.32 0.80
C ALA A 189 -2.43 20.83 0.63
N TRP A 190 -3.40 21.63 1.06
CA TRP A 190 -4.83 21.29 0.98
C TRP A 190 -5.29 20.91 -0.43
N SER A 191 -5.17 21.85 -1.38
CA SER A 191 -5.71 21.69 -2.74
C SER A 191 -5.06 20.56 -3.54
N LYS A 192 -3.79 20.24 -3.25
CA LYS A 192 -3.03 19.22 -3.98
C LYS A 192 -3.11 17.84 -3.32
N ASP A 193 -2.90 17.76 -2.02
CA ASP A 193 -2.67 16.48 -1.34
C ASP A 193 -3.96 15.93 -0.70
N PHE A 194 -4.87 16.80 -0.26
CA PHE A 194 -6.10 16.36 0.41
C PHE A 194 -7.15 15.82 -0.57
N ALA A 195 -7.06 16.18 -1.86
CA ALA A 195 -7.93 15.65 -2.91
C ALA A 195 -7.81 14.11 -3.04
N ALA A 196 -6.68 13.52 -2.68
CA ALA A 196 -6.50 12.05 -2.63
C ALA A 196 -7.21 11.38 -1.44
N VAL A 197 -7.65 12.17 -0.45
CA VAL A 197 -8.43 11.71 0.71
C VAL A 197 -9.91 11.99 0.50
N ASP A 198 -10.26 13.20 0.06
CA ASP A 198 -11.64 13.65 -0.05
C ASP A 198 -11.77 14.74 -1.12
N VAL A 199 -11.88 14.32 -2.39
CA VAL A 199 -11.94 15.24 -3.53
C VAL A 199 -13.20 16.09 -3.52
N GLU A 200 -14.32 15.55 -3.03
CA GLU A 200 -15.59 16.26 -2.98
C GLU A 200 -15.57 17.35 -1.91
N LEU A 201 -14.97 17.08 -0.74
CA LEU A 201 -14.78 18.13 0.25
C LEU A 201 -13.87 19.25 -0.26
N VAL A 202 -12.79 18.94 -0.96
CA VAL A 202 -11.90 19.97 -1.55
C VAL A 202 -12.70 20.87 -2.51
N LYS A 203 -13.44 20.28 -3.46
CA LYS A 203 -14.27 21.02 -4.41
C LYS A 203 -15.37 21.84 -3.72
N LEU A 204 -15.99 21.27 -2.69
CA LEU A 204 -17.05 21.94 -1.92
C LEU A 204 -16.53 23.21 -1.25
N LEU A 205 -15.35 23.16 -0.61
CA LEU A 205 -14.78 24.33 0.04
C LEU A 205 -14.28 25.38 -0.98
N GLU A 206 -13.70 24.95 -2.10
CA GLU A 206 -13.29 25.85 -3.19
C GLU A 206 -14.49 26.59 -3.79
N MET A 207 -15.61 25.87 -4.00
CA MET A 207 -16.87 26.45 -4.45
C MET A 207 -17.44 27.43 -3.40
N MET A 208 -17.43 27.04 -2.12
CA MET A 208 -17.91 27.88 -1.01
C MET A 208 -17.10 29.17 -0.87
N GLU A 209 -15.80 29.15 -1.16
CA GLU A 209 -14.97 30.34 -1.10
C GLU A 209 -15.36 31.38 -2.16
N GLY A 210 -15.65 30.92 -3.38
CA GLY A 210 -15.94 31.75 -4.55
C GLY A 210 -17.41 32.15 -4.74
N MET A 211 -18.35 31.55 -4.02
CA MET A 211 -19.78 31.82 -4.18
C MET A 211 -20.21 33.18 -3.60
N ASP A 212 -21.29 33.75 -4.17
CA ASP A 212 -21.93 34.96 -3.65
C ASP A 212 -22.85 34.65 -2.44
N ARG A 213 -23.39 35.71 -1.84
CA ARG A 213 -24.21 35.60 -0.63
C ARG A 213 -25.50 34.84 -0.90
N GLU A 214 -26.17 35.17 -1.99
CA GLU A 214 -27.46 34.61 -2.38
C GLU A 214 -27.34 33.10 -2.62
N ALA A 215 -26.30 32.66 -3.32
CA ALA A 215 -26.01 31.24 -3.53
C ALA A 215 -25.64 30.53 -2.23
N PHE A 216 -24.83 31.16 -1.36
CA PHE A 216 -24.45 30.56 -0.08
C PHE A 216 -25.67 30.36 0.82
N GLU A 217 -26.52 31.38 0.97
CA GLU A 217 -27.73 31.32 1.80
C GLU A 217 -28.73 30.28 1.25
N PHE A 218 -28.83 30.16 -0.08
CA PHE A 218 -29.66 29.15 -0.73
C PHE A 218 -29.15 27.72 -0.48
N MET A 219 -27.84 27.48 -0.59
CA MET A 219 -27.25 26.14 -0.46
C MET A 219 -27.03 25.70 0.99
N PHE A 220 -26.62 26.61 1.87
CA PHE A 220 -26.07 26.29 3.19
C PHE A 220 -26.78 26.95 4.36
N GLY A 221 -27.57 28.01 4.10
CA GLY A 221 -28.03 28.95 5.14
C GLY A 221 -28.93 28.38 6.25
N LYS A 222 -29.38 27.12 6.14
CA LYS A 222 -30.22 26.45 7.14
C LYS A 222 -29.66 25.13 7.68
N GLU A 223 -28.56 24.63 7.11
CA GLU A 223 -28.07 23.26 7.38
C GLU A 223 -26.61 23.24 7.80
N LEU A 224 -25.80 24.23 7.37
CA LEU A 224 -24.38 24.25 7.63
C LEU A 224 -24.08 24.71 9.07
N THR A 225 -23.57 23.78 9.87
CA THR A 225 -23.10 24.01 11.24
C THR A 225 -21.58 24.02 11.30
N TYR A 226 -21.01 24.46 12.42
CA TYR A 226 -19.57 24.34 12.68
C TYR A 226 -19.18 22.91 13.06
N THR A 227 -19.44 21.97 12.17
CA THR A 227 -19.08 20.56 12.29
C THR A 227 -18.45 20.02 11.00
N VAL A 228 -17.72 18.91 11.11
CA VAL A 228 -17.17 18.20 9.95
C VAL A 228 -17.17 16.69 10.20
N VAL A 229 -17.40 15.90 9.17
CA VAL A 229 -17.25 14.44 9.19
C VAL A 229 -15.78 14.08 8.90
N ARG A 230 -15.18 13.28 9.77
CA ARG A 230 -13.80 12.78 9.63
C ARG A 230 -13.75 11.50 8.79
N SER A 231 -12.54 11.01 8.49
CA SER A 231 -12.37 9.82 7.65
C SER A 231 -12.88 8.53 8.31
N ASP A 232 -13.00 8.51 9.64
CA ASP A 232 -13.64 7.43 10.40
C ASP A 232 -15.16 7.60 10.56
N GLN A 233 -15.77 8.49 9.78
CA GLN A 233 -17.21 8.79 9.76
C GLN A 233 -17.75 9.43 11.05
N HIS A 234 -16.87 9.87 11.97
CA HIS A 234 -17.32 10.60 13.16
C HIS A 234 -17.46 12.10 12.87
N VAL A 235 -18.55 12.69 13.37
CA VAL A 235 -18.77 14.13 13.34
C VAL A 235 -17.99 14.78 14.49
N VAL A 236 -17.24 15.83 14.20
CA VAL A 236 -16.56 16.64 15.22
C VAL A 236 -16.96 18.10 15.10
N GLU A 237 -17.06 18.77 16.26
CA GLU A 237 -17.31 20.21 16.32
C GLU A 237 -16.01 20.98 16.05
N LEU A 238 -16.10 22.02 15.23
CA LEU A 238 -14.98 22.90 14.87
C LEU A 238 -14.75 24.01 15.90
N ILE A 239 -15.81 24.35 16.63
CA ILE A 239 -15.85 25.32 17.74
C ILE A 239 -16.70 24.73 18.88
N PRO A 240 -16.60 25.24 20.12
CA PRO A 240 -17.50 24.81 21.19
C PRO A 240 -18.97 25.04 20.84
N ASN A 241 -19.82 24.03 21.01
CA ASN A 241 -21.24 24.07 20.63
C ASN A 241 -21.44 24.31 19.12
N GLY A 242 -20.49 23.80 18.32
CA GLY A 242 -20.48 23.98 16.88
C GLY A 242 -21.66 23.31 16.18
N GLY A 243 -22.16 22.18 16.71
CA GLY A 243 -23.34 21.49 16.17
C GLY A 243 -24.64 22.29 16.24
N ASN A 244 -24.71 23.30 17.11
CA ASN A 244 -25.86 24.18 17.26
C ASN A 244 -25.62 25.60 16.70
N THR A 245 -24.45 25.84 16.11
CA THR A 245 -24.06 27.15 15.61
C THR A 245 -24.08 27.12 14.09
N MET A 246 -24.93 27.94 13.46
CA MET A 246 -25.00 28.05 12.00
C MET A 246 -23.82 28.85 11.46
N VAL A 247 -23.32 28.46 10.29
CA VAL A 247 -22.29 29.20 9.55
C VAL A 247 -22.98 30.26 8.68
N HIS A 248 -22.65 31.53 8.92
CA HIS A 248 -23.12 32.63 8.08
C HIS A 248 -22.14 32.92 6.93
N TYR A 249 -22.61 33.62 5.89
CA TYR A 249 -21.81 33.94 4.71
C TYR A 249 -20.52 34.71 5.08
N GLU A 250 -20.61 35.59 6.07
CA GLU A 250 -19.49 36.37 6.63
C GLU A 250 -18.41 35.46 7.22
N ASP A 251 -18.80 34.35 7.84
CA ASP A 251 -17.91 33.45 8.56
C ASP A 251 -17.35 32.32 7.67
N ARG A 252 -17.83 32.18 6.43
CA ARG A 252 -17.48 31.05 5.55
C ARG A 252 -15.98 30.83 5.40
N LYS A 253 -15.17 31.90 5.36
CA LYS A 253 -13.71 31.79 5.23
C LYS A 253 -13.08 31.21 6.48
N GLU A 254 -13.57 31.58 7.66
CA GLU A 254 -13.12 31.01 8.92
C GLU A 254 -13.58 29.56 9.07
N PHE A 255 -14.83 29.26 8.68
CA PHE A 255 -15.33 27.89 8.61
C PHE A 255 -14.44 27.01 7.70
N ILE A 256 -14.15 27.45 6.48
CA ILE A 256 -13.23 26.75 5.55
C ILE A 256 -11.88 26.50 6.23
N ARG A 257 -11.28 27.53 6.83
CA ARG A 257 -9.99 27.39 7.53
C ARG A 257 -10.05 26.36 8.67
N LEU A 258 -11.13 26.34 9.45
CA LEU A 258 -11.34 25.38 10.54
C LEU A 258 -11.51 23.96 10.02
N VAL A 259 -12.31 23.76 8.97
CA VAL A 259 -12.48 22.46 8.31
C VAL A 259 -11.14 21.94 7.79
N GLN A 260 -10.40 22.78 7.05
CA GLN A 260 -9.09 22.42 6.49
C GLN A 260 -8.13 21.97 7.59
N LYS A 261 -8.05 22.74 8.69
CA LYS A 261 -7.21 22.39 9.84
C LYS A 261 -7.64 21.08 10.48
N ALA A 262 -8.94 20.93 10.79
CA ALA A 262 -9.47 19.75 11.45
C ALA A 262 -9.21 18.47 10.65
N ARG A 263 -9.38 18.53 9.32
CA ARG A 263 -9.22 17.38 8.43
C ARG A 263 -7.75 17.07 8.12
N LEU A 264 -6.88 18.07 7.97
CA LEU A 264 -5.43 17.84 7.78
C LEU A 264 -4.75 17.30 9.04
N GLU A 265 -5.20 17.71 10.23
CA GLU A 265 -4.60 17.29 11.50
C GLU A 265 -5.28 16.07 12.13
N GLU A 266 -6.30 15.49 11.49
CA GLU A 266 -7.16 14.51 12.13
C GLU A 266 -6.41 13.25 12.61
N SER A 267 -5.37 12.82 11.91
CA SER A 267 -4.61 11.61 12.22
C SER A 267 -3.18 11.91 12.69
N LYS A 268 -2.93 13.15 13.16
CA LYS A 268 -1.60 13.64 13.54
C LYS A 268 -0.94 12.81 14.64
N GLU A 269 -1.71 12.34 15.62
CA GLU A 269 -1.19 11.51 16.72
C GLU A 269 -0.78 10.11 16.23
N GLN A 270 -1.60 9.49 15.37
CA GLN A 270 -1.30 8.18 14.78
C GLN A 270 -0.06 8.26 13.89
N ILE A 271 0.05 9.31 13.06
CA ILE A 271 1.23 9.54 12.22
C ILE A 271 2.46 9.83 13.07
N ALA A 272 2.33 10.58 14.17
CA ALA A 272 3.44 10.83 15.09
C ALA A 272 3.95 9.51 15.73
N ALA A 273 3.05 8.60 16.11
CA ALA A 273 3.41 7.28 16.62
C ALA A 273 4.12 6.43 15.53
N MET A 274 3.58 6.38 14.30
CA MET A 274 4.27 5.73 13.18
C MET A 274 5.65 6.33 12.93
N ARG A 275 5.77 7.65 12.96
CA ARG A 275 7.06 8.35 12.77
C ARG A 275 8.04 8.05 13.91
N ALA A 276 7.56 7.94 15.15
CA ALA A 276 8.39 7.54 16.29
C ALA A 276 8.95 6.12 16.10
N GLY A 277 8.11 5.18 15.65
CA GLY A 277 8.50 3.83 15.27
C GLY A 277 9.54 3.79 14.14
N LEU A 278 9.29 4.56 13.08
CA LEU A 278 10.19 4.71 11.94
C LEU A 278 11.58 5.20 12.39
N LEU A 279 11.63 6.21 13.25
CA LEU A 279 12.88 6.79 13.76
C LEU A 279 13.68 5.85 14.68
N ARG A 280 13.05 4.81 15.23
CA ARG A 280 13.79 3.78 15.97
C ARG A 280 14.72 2.99 15.02
N VAL A 281 14.25 2.72 13.80
CA VAL A 281 14.92 1.91 12.78
C VAL A 281 15.75 2.74 11.80
N VAL A 282 15.26 3.92 11.43
CA VAL A 282 15.86 4.82 10.43
C VAL A 282 16.36 6.10 11.10
N PRO A 283 17.65 6.45 11.01
CA PRO A 283 18.16 7.69 11.59
C PRO A 283 17.49 8.95 11.04
N GLN A 284 17.29 9.95 11.88
CA GLN A 284 16.73 11.26 11.50
C GLN A 284 17.41 11.88 10.25
N PRO A 285 18.75 11.88 10.10
CA PRO A 285 19.40 12.42 8.91
C PRO A 285 18.98 11.75 7.60
N VAL A 286 18.58 10.47 7.63
CA VAL A 286 18.08 9.78 6.45
C VAL A 286 16.70 10.34 6.06
N LEU A 287 15.81 10.54 7.02
CA LEU A 287 14.50 11.14 6.75
C LEU A 287 14.63 12.58 6.23
N ASP A 288 15.65 13.32 6.70
CA ASP A 288 15.89 14.69 6.25
C ASP A 288 16.41 14.76 4.79
N LEU A 289 17.03 13.68 4.31
CA LEU A 289 17.55 13.52 2.95
C LEU A 289 16.60 12.81 1.99
N LEU A 290 15.46 12.32 2.48
CA LEU A 290 14.44 11.67 1.66
C LEU A 290 13.35 12.67 1.29
N THR A 291 12.89 12.59 0.04
CA THR A 291 11.56 13.11 -0.29
C THR A 291 10.51 12.05 0.04
N TRP A 292 9.25 12.47 0.21
CA TRP A 292 8.14 11.54 0.45
C TRP A 292 8.01 10.51 -0.69
N GLN A 293 8.25 10.89 -1.95
CA GLN A 293 8.19 9.96 -3.09
C GLN A 293 9.29 8.89 -3.01
N LEU A 294 10.51 9.29 -2.63
CA LEU A 294 11.62 8.35 -2.50
C LEU A 294 11.41 7.42 -1.30
N MET A 295 10.80 7.92 -0.22
CA MET A 295 10.37 7.11 0.92
C MET A 295 9.32 6.08 0.48
N GLU A 296 8.24 6.50 -0.18
CA GLU A 296 7.20 5.61 -0.69
C GLU A 296 7.82 4.55 -1.63
N LYS A 297 8.64 4.97 -2.59
CA LYS A 297 9.30 4.06 -3.53
C LYS A 297 10.18 3.02 -2.83
N LYS A 298 10.90 3.42 -1.77
CA LYS A 298 11.74 2.49 -1.00
C LYS A 298 10.92 1.51 -0.16
N VAL A 299 9.76 1.92 0.33
CA VAL A 299 8.91 1.09 1.21
C VAL A 299 7.98 0.19 0.41
N CYS A 300 7.37 0.72 -0.64
CA CYS A 300 6.33 0.05 -1.41
C CYS A 300 6.80 -0.44 -2.80
N GLY A 301 7.97 -0.02 -3.26
CA GLY A 301 8.44 -0.29 -4.61
C GLY A 301 7.96 0.76 -5.61
N ASP A 302 8.30 0.55 -6.87
CA ASP A 302 8.04 1.51 -7.95
C ASP A 302 6.54 1.59 -8.30
N PRO A 303 5.90 2.77 -8.16
CA PRO A 303 4.49 2.93 -8.47
C PRO A 303 4.23 3.00 -9.99
N GLU A 304 5.18 3.55 -10.74
CA GLU A 304 5.14 3.63 -12.20
C GLU A 304 6.00 2.52 -12.80
N ILE A 305 5.39 1.69 -13.64
CA ILE A 305 6.04 0.53 -14.25
C ILE A 305 6.06 0.75 -15.74
N SER A 306 7.25 0.66 -16.34
CA SER A 306 7.42 0.60 -17.79
C SER A 306 7.73 -0.82 -18.25
N VAL A 307 7.46 -1.11 -19.53
CA VAL A 307 7.88 -2.39 -20.13
C VAL A 307 9.40 -2.56 -20.10
N SER A 308 10.16 -1.47 -20.25
CA SER A 308 11.62 -1.52 -20.09
C SER A 308 12.05 -1.96 -18.70
N ASP A 309 11.32 -1.58 -17.65
CA ASP A 309 11.60 -2.03 -16.29
C ASP A 309 11.24 -3.50 -16.12
N LEU A 310 10.06 -3.94 -16.60
CA LEU A 310 9.63 -5.34 -16.54
C LEU A 310 10.62 -6.29 -17.22
N ARG A 311 11.18 -5.90 -18.38
CA ARG A 311 12.19 -6.71 -19.09
C ARG A 311 13.40 -7.07 -18.22
N ARG A 312 13.71 -6.28 -17.19
CA ARG A 312 14.84 -6.55 -16.28
C ARG A 312 14.53 -7.64 -15.24
N PHE A 313 13.25 -7.95 -15.05
CA PHE A 313 12.76 -8.88 -14.04
C PHE A 313 12.00 -10.08 -14.63
N VAL A 314 11.88 -10.16 -15.96
CA VAL A 314 11.22 -11.29 -16.64
C VAL A 314 12.28 -12.21 -17.25
N THR A 315 12.21 -13.49 -16.89
CA THR A 315 13.01 -14.59 -17.47
C THR A 315 12.11 -15.53 -18.25
N PHE A 316 12.56 -16.00 -19.42
CA PHE A 316 11.80 -16.92 -20.27
C PHE A 316 12.37 -18.33 -20.19
N GLU A 317 11.50 -19.33 -19.97
CA GLU A 317 11.86 -20.75 -19.91
C GLU A 317 10.99 -21.58 -20.87
N GLY A 318 11.57 -22.57 -21.53
CA GLY A 318 10.85 -23.45 -22.46
C GLY A 318 10.52 -22.84 -23.83
N PHE A 319 11.21 -21.76 -24.23
CA PHE A 319 11.07 -21.14 -25.54
C PHE A 319 12.28 -21.41 -26.44
N ALA A 320 12.04 -21.47 -27.76
CA ALA A 320 13.12 -21.54 -28.74
C ALA A 320 13.85 -20.18 -28.84
N PRO A 321 15.12 -20.16 -29.30
CA PRO A 321 15.78 -18.92 -29.68
C PRO A 321 14.96 -18.19 -30.75
N ASN A 322 14.56 -16.93 -30.48
CA ASN A 322 13.70 -16.09 -31.33
C ASN A 322 12.22 -16.52 -31.45
N ASP A 323 11.68 -17.20 -30.46
CA ASP A 323 10.26 -17.58 -30.43
C ASP A 323 9.31 -16.37 -30.63
N ILE A 324 8.39 -16.48 -31.59
CA ILE A 324 7.43 -15.41 -31.93
C ILE A 324 6.51 -15.08 -30.75
N ARG A 325 6.23 -16.04 -29.86
CA ARG A 325 5.38 -15.82 -28.68
C ARG A 325 6.00 -14.78 -27.75
N ILE A 326 7.33 -14.81 -27.58
CA ILE A 326 8.06 -13.81 -26.77
C ILE A 326 7.91 -12.41 -27.40
N GLN A 327 8.00 -12.32 -28.73
CA GLN A 327 7.88 -11.05 -29.44
C GLN A 327 6.46 -10.49 -29.29
N ASN A 328 5.43 -11.32 -29.55
CA ASN A 328 4.03 -10.97 -29.38
C ASN A 328 3.71 -10.53 -27.94
N PHE A 329 4.25 -11.24 -26.94
CA PHE A 329 4.08 -10.91 -25.54
C PHE A 329 4.63 -9.52 -25.19
N TRP A 330 5.84 -9.21 -25.63
CA TRP A 330 6.43 -7.90 -25.36
C TRP A 330 5.76 -6.77 -26.14
N GLU A 331 5.32 -7.02 -27.36
CA GLU A 331 4.54 -6.06 -28.14
C GLU A 331 3.19 -5.78 -27.46
N ALA A 332 2.48 -6.81 -27.02
CA ALA A 332 1.24 -6.68 -26.26
C ALA A 332 1.42 -5.84 -24.98
N LEU A 333 2.43 -6.14 -24.16
CA LEU A 333 2.72 -5.36 -22.96
C LEU A 333 3.17 -3.92 -23.28
N SER A 334 3.73 -3.64 -24.47
CA SER A 334 4.12 -2.27 -24.85
C SER A 334 2.92 -1.36 -25.09
N ASN A 335 1.73 -1.94 -25.31
CA ASN A 335 0.47 -1.22 -25.42
C ASN A 335 -0.26 -1.05 -24.08
N PHE A 336 0.29 -1.59 -22.99
CA PHE A 336 -0.28 -1.45 -21.65
C PHE A 336 0.11 -0.11 -21.01
N THR A 337 -0.84 0.49 -20.29
CA THR A 337 -0.55 1.62 -19.40
C THR A 337 0.24 1.15 -18.17
N SER A 338 0.83 2.07 -17.40
CA SER A 338 1.48 1.70 -16.13
C SER A 338 0.51 0.98 -15.18
N GLU A 339 -0.77 1.34 -15.22
CA GLU A 339 -1.82 0.71 -14.42
C GLU A 339 -2.11 -0.72 -14.88
N ASP A 340 -2.19 -0.94 -16.19
CA ASP A 340 -2.34 -2.29 -16.77
C ASP A 340 -1.12 -3.18 -16.44
N LEU A 341 0.09 -2.62 -16.49
CA LEU A 341 1.32 -3.34 -16.12
C LEU A 341 1.36 -3.67 -14.62
N SER A 342 0.86 -2.78 -13.76
CA SER A 342 0.69 -3.04 -12.33
C SER A 342 -0.31 -4.18 -12.09
N ARG A 343 -1.43 -4.21 -12.81
CA ARG A 343 -2.40 -5.31 -12.77
C ARG A 343 -1.80 -6.62 -13.27
N PHE A 344 -1.00 -6.57 -14.33
CA PHE A 344 -0.27 -7.74 -14.82
C PHE A 344 0.70 -8.30 -13.77
N LEU A 345 1.48 -7.44 -13.10
CA LEU A 345 2.32 -7.88 -11.98
C LEU A 345 1.48 -8.54 -10.88
N LYS A 346 0.32 -7.95 -10.55
CA LYS A 346 -0.57 -8.49 -9.51
C LYS A 346 -1.12 -9.86 -9.92
N PHE A 347 -1.50 -10.02 -11.18
CA PHE A 347 -1.96 -11.29 -11.74
C PHE A 347 -0.88 -12.38 -11.64
N VAL A 348 0.37 -12.05 -11.96
CA VAL A 348 1.45 -13.05 -12.00
C VAL A 348 2.07 -13.34 -10.63
N SER A 349 2.07 -12.36 -9.73
CA SER A 349 2.87 -12.43 -8.48
C SER A 349 2.13 -12.04 -7.20
N GLY A 350 0.87 -11.62 -7.30
CA GLY A 350 0.12 -11.02 -6.19
C GLY A 350 0.58 -9.62 -5.79
N ARG A 351 1.64 -9.07 -6.42
CA ARG A 351 2.21 -7.75 -6.11
C ARG A 351 1.95 -6.77 -7.25
N SER A 352 1.61 -5.53 -6.92
CA SER A 352 1.31 -4.49 -7.91
C SER A 352 2.51 -3.62 -8.29
N ARG A 353 3.68 -3.81 -7.67
CA ARG A 353 4.87 -2.95 -7.83
C ARG A 353 6.14 -3.77 -8.00
N LEU A 354 7.10 -3.23 -8.75
CA LEU A 354 8.45 -3.80 -8.88
C LEU A 354 9.30 -3.49 -7.64
N PRO A 355 10.32 -4.31 -7.34
CA PRO A 355 10.85 -5.45 -8.09
C PRO A 355 10.19 -6.80 -7.73
N VAL A 356 9.87 -7.58 -8.76
CA VAL A 356 9.45 -8.99 -8.62
C VAL A 356 10.00 -9.78 -9.79
N GLN A 357 10.73 -10.86 -9.52
CA GLN A 357 11.21 -11.75 -10.58
C GLN A 357 10.05 -12.60 -11.08
N ILE A 358 9.80 -12.56 -12.39
CA ILE A 358 8.75 -13.31 -13.07
C ILE A 358 9.40 -14.30 -14.02
N THR A 359 8.94 -15.55 -13.96
CA THR A 359 9.33 -16.57 -14.93
C THR A 359 8.18 -16.78 -15.90
N VAL A 360 8.39 -16.48 -17.17
CA VAL A 360 7.44 -16.79 -18.24
C VAL A 360 7.80 -18.15 -18.81
N CYS A 361 6.87 -19.10 -18.74
CA CYS A 361 7.01 -20.44 -19.28
C CYS A 361 6.12 -20.61 -20.52
N ALA A 362 6.59 -21.34 -21.51
CA ALA A 362 5.73 -21.75 -22.62
C ALA A 362 4.64 -22.70 -22.10
N GLU A 363 3.37 -22.40 -22.37
CA GLU A 363 2.29 -23.34 -22.06
C GLU A 363 2.41 -24.58 -22.97
N MET A 364 2.46 -25.77 -22.37
CA MET A 364 2.66 -27.05 -23.10
C MET A 364 1.35 -27.81 -23.36
N ALA A 365 0.20 -27.33 -22.86
CA ALA A 365 -1.09 -27.99 -23.02
C ALA A 365 -1.71 -27.64 -24.39
N ASN A 366 -1.95 -28.67 -25.22
CA ASN A 366 -2.60 -28.61 -26.55
C ASN A 366 -1.96 -27.69 -27.60
N SER A 367 -1.00 -28.21 -28.36
CA SER A 367 -0.31 -27.52 -29.47
C SER A 367 -1.21 -26.93 -30.57
N ASN A 368 -2.50 -27.28 -30.61
CA ASN A 368 -3.43 -26.87 -31.66
C ASN A 368 -4.45 -25.81 -31.21
N ALA A 369 -4.57 -25.53 -29.91
CA ALA A 369 -5.44 -24.48 -29.41
C ALA A 369 -4.67 -23.16 -29.40
N VAL A 370 -5.26 -22.12 -30.00
CA VAL A 370 -4.70 -20.76 -30.03
C VAL A 370 -5.61 -19.83 -29.25
N ASP A 371 -5.04 -18.72 -28.78
CA ASP A 371 -5.77 -17.64 -28.11
C ASP A 371 -6.53 -18.09 -26.85
N LEU A 372 -5.89 -18.97 -26.06
CA LEU A 372 -6.39 -19.38 -24.75
C LEU A 372 -6.17 -18.30 -23.69
N MET A 373 -6.94 -18.39 -22.61
CA MET A 373 -6.75 -17.57 -21.42
C MET A 373 -5.39 -17.88 -20.78
N PRO A 374 -4.60 -16.85 -20.44
CA PRO A 374 -3.33 -17.06 -19.78
C PRO A 374 -3.52 -17.59 -18.36
N GLN A 375 -2.53 -18.34 -17.88
CA GLN A 375 -2.50 -18.87 -16.52
C GLN A 375 -1.29 -18.34 -15.77
N ALA A 376 -1.41 -18.17 -14.46
CA ALA A 376 -0.29 -17.81 -13.61
C ALA A 376 -0.31 -18.62 -12.30
N SER A 377 0.87 -18.96 -11.82
CA SER A 377 1.08 -19.42 -10.45
C SER A 377 1.71 -18.30 -9.66
N THR A 378 0.91 -17.63 -8.84
CA THR A 378 1.35 -16.51 -8.01
C THR A 378 2.41 -16.93 -6.98
N CYS A 379 2.31 -18.14 -6.43
CA CYS A 379 3.27 -18.70 -5.48
C CYS A 379 4.70 -18.80 -6.03
N SER A 380 4.84 -19.17 -7.31
CA SER A 380 6.15 -19.27 -7.98
C SER A 380 6.48 -18.06 -8.85
N CYS A 381 5.60 -17.04 -8.88
CA CYS A 381 5.69 -15.91 -9.81
C CYS A 381 5.86 -16.36 -11.27
N THR A 382 5.17 -17.45 -11.64
CA THR A 382 5.27 -18.06 -12.97
C THR A 382 4.06 -17.67 -13.81
N PHE A 383 4.31 -17.20 -15.03
CA PHE A 383 3.28 -16.92 -16.02
C PHE A 383 3.40 -17.95 -17.16
N PHE A 384 2.32 -18.68 -17.43
CA PHE A 384 2.25 -19.61 -18.55
C PHE A 384 1.71 -18.87 -19.76
N LEU A 385 2.55 -18.68 -20.77
CA LEU A 385 2.24 -17.95 -21.99
C LEU A 385 1.64 -18.91 -23.04
N PRO A 386 0.35 -18.76 -23.39
CA PRO A 386 -0.28 -19.52 -24.46
C PRO A 386 0.26 -19.16 -25.84
N ASN A 387 -0.09 -19.97 -26.84
CA ASN A 387 0.18 -19.62 -28.23
C ASN A 387 -0.90 -18.66 -28.76
N TYR A 388 -0.54 -17.39 -28.95
CA TYR A 388 -1.44 -16.38 -29.51
C TYR A 388 -1.24 -16.21 -31.02
N SER A 389 -2.34 -16.03 -31.75
CA SER A 389 -2.36 -15.83 -33.20
C SER A 389 -1.69 -14.52 -33.64
N SER A 390 -1.67 -13.52 -32.76
CA SER A 390 -1.02 -12.22 -32.98
C SER A 390 -0.69 -11.50 -31.67
N ALA A 391 0.16 -10.46 -31.72
CA ALA A 391 0.38 -9.57 -30.58
C ALA A 391 -0.92 -8.92 -30.08
N LYS A 392 -1.84 -8.57 -30.99
CA LYS A 392 -3.14 -8.00 -30.62
C LYS A 392 -4.02 -9.00 -29.86
N ALA A 393 -4.08 -10.26 -30.30
CA ALA A 393 -4.80 -11.30 -29.58
C ALA A 393 -4.20 -11.56 -28.18
N CYS A 394 -2.87 -11.53 -28.08
CA CYS A 394 -2.17 -11.58 -26.80
C CYS A 394 -2.57 -10.41 -25.89
N GLU A 395 -2.57 -9.17 -26.41
CA GLU A 395 -2.96 -7.97 -25.68
C GLU A 395 -4.40 -8.07 -25.15
N GLU A 396 -5.36 -8.47 -25.99
CA GLU A 396 -6.76 -8.60 -25.62
C GLU A 396 -6.97 -9.66 -24.51
N MET A 397 -6.33 -10.82 -24.63
CA MET A 397 -6.44 -11.89 -23.63
C MET A 397 -5.74 -11.55 -22.32
N LEU A 398 -4.55 -10.93 -22.38
CA LEU A 398 -3.85 -10.43 -21.19
C LEU A 398 -4.69 -9.37 -20.48
N ARG A 399 -5.21 -8.38 -21.22
CA ARG A 399 -6.03 -7.31 -20.64
C ARG A 399 -7.29 -7.90 -20.02
N TYR A 400 -7.94 -8.85 -20.69
CA TYR A 400 -9.09 -9.53 -20.11
C TYR A 400 -8.73 -10.25 -18.80
N ALA A 401 -7.63 -11.02 -18.76
CA ALA A 401 -7.20 -11.73 -17.56
C ALA A 401 -6.93 -10.79 -16.38
N VAL A 402 -6.14 -9.74 -16.58
CA VAL A 402 -5.70 -8.86 -15.48
C VAL A 402 -6.81 -7.99 -14.90
N TYR A 403 -7.92 -7.78 -15.63
CA TYR A 403 -9.10 -7.06 -15.14
C TYR A 403 -10.17 -7.98 -14.53
N ASN A 404 -10.26 -9.24 -14.93
CA ASN A 404 -11.32 -10.15 -14.50
C ASN A 404 -10.86 -11.19 -13.46
N CYS A 405 -9.56 -11.52 -13.38
CA CYS A 405 -9.00 -12.42 -12.37
C CYS A 405 -8.52 -11.62 -11.15
N VAL A 406 -9.47 -11.11 -10.36
CA VAL A 406 -9.20 -10.21 -9.22
C VAL A 406 -8.90 -10.95 -7.92
N SER A 407 -9.16 -12.26 -7.86
CA SER A 407 -8.89 -13.14 -6.71
C SER A 407 -7.99 -14.30 -7.10
N ILE A 408 -7.08 -14.69 -6.20
CA ILE A 408 -6.36 -15.95 -6.29
C ILE A 408 -7.42 -17.04 -6.10
N ASP A 409 -7.78 -17.74 -7.17
CA ASP A 409 -8.52 -18.99 -7.04
C ASP A 409 -7.60 -19.94 -6.27
N THR A 410 -7.92 -20.21 -5.00
CA THR A 410 -7.36 -21.36 -4.32
C THR A 410 -7.82 -22.57 -5.09
N ASP A 411 -6.91 -23.19 -5.84
CA ASP A 411 -7.09 -24.49 -6.44
C ASP A 411 -7.64 -25.44 -5.36
N LYS A 412 -8.96 -25.63 -5.36
CA LYS A 412 -9.51 -26.86 -4.82
C LYS A 412 -9.03 -27.92 -5.79
N ASN A 413 -8.07 -28.74 -5.36
CA ASN A 413 -7.87 -30.02 -5.99
C ASN A 413 -9.26 -30.66 -6.15
N SER A 414 -9.67 -30.91 -7.39
CA SER A 414 -10.92 -31.59 -7.72
C SER A 414 -10.87 -33.10 -7.40
N TRP A 415 -10.09 -33.46 -6.38
CA TRP A 415 -9.81 -34.82 -5.94
C TRP A 415 -9.84 -34.98 -4.41
N ASP A 416 -10.68 -34.22 -3.72
CA ASP A 416 -11.17 -34.56 -2.37
C ASP A 416 -12.71 -34.53 -2.33
#